data_AF-A0A496WC83-F1
#
_entry.id   AF-A0A496WC83-F1
#
_cell.length_a   1.000
_cell.length_b   1.000
_cell.length_c   1.000
_cell.angle_alpha   90.00
_cell.angle_beta   90.00
_cell.angle_gamma   90.00
#
_symmetry.space_group_name_H-M   'P 1'
#
loop_
_entity.id
_entity.type
_entity.pdbx_description
1 polymer ?
#
loop_
_entity_poly.entity_id
_entity_poly.type
_entity_poly.pdbx_seq_one_letter_code
_entity_poly.pdbx_strand_id
1 'polypeptide(L)'
;MIFAEERSSTTQFELGQMFRKAEPRSKDFSKAAEWFTHSAEHGYRKAQFKIGVMYARGLGVKCDYVRAYAWLKIAAAQGSHRAIVYLKKLASKMQIDQLSRGHVLARYYYQTYVAAFAT
;
A
#
# COMPACT_ATOMS: atom_id res chain seq x y z
N MET A 1 14.24 -26.72 -20.15
CA MET A 1 13.47 -26.84 -18.90
C MET A 1 14.47 -26.62 -17.77
N ILE A 2 14.40 -25.63 -16.88
CA ILE A 2 13.40 -24.63 -16.50
C ILE A 2 14.21 -23.40 -16.03
N PHE A 3 13.78 -22.21 -16.46
CA PHE A 3 14.30 -20.91 -16.02
C PHE A 3 13.67 -20.50 -14.68
N ALA A 4 14.40 -19.68 -13.92
CA ALA A 4 13.89 -18.60 -13.06
C ALA A 4 13.48 -18.90 -11.61
N GLU A 5 14.46 -19.13 -10.73
CA GLU A 5 14.23 -18.99 -9.26
C GLU A 5 15.07 -17.92 -8.54
N GLU A 6 15.93 -17.16 -9.22
CA GLU A 6 16.74 -16.11 -8.56
C GLU A 6 16.48 -14.67 -9.04
N ARG A 7 15.21 -14.25 -9.18
CA ARG A 7 14.89 -12.84 -9.53
C ARG A 7 13.90 -12.11 -8.63
N SER A 8 13.36 -12.75 -7.60
CA SER A 8 12.30 -12.14 -6.76
C SER A 8 12.83 -11.37 -5.54
N SER A 9 13.99 -11.75 -4.97
CA SER A 9 14.50 -11.10 -3.74
C SER A 9 15.33 -9.84 -4.00
N THR A 10 16.14 -9.83 -5.07
CA THR A 10 17.06 -8.74 -5.42
C THR A 10 16.32 -7.51 -5.96
N THR A 11 15.33 -7.70 -6.84
CA THR A 11 14.56 -6.59 -7.44
C THR A 11 13.77 -5.78 -6.40
N GLN A 12 13.13 -6.42 -5.41
CA GLN A 12 12.42 -5.72 -4.34
C GLN A 12 13.36 -4.93 -3.41
N PHE A 13 14.57 -5.45 -3.18
CA PHE A 13 15.55 -4.82 -2.31
C PHE A 13 16.26 -3.65 -3.00
N GLU A 14 16.59 -3.80 -4.28
CA GLU A 14 17.20 -2.76 -5.12
C GLU A 14 16.22 -1.60 -5.39
N LEU A 15 14.95 -1.89 -5.70
CA LEU A 15 13.90 -0.88 -5.78
C LEU A 15 13.74 -0.15 -4.44
N GLY A 16 13.80 -0.87 -3.32
CA GLY A 16 13.75 -0.28 -1.98
C GLY A 16 14.92 0.66 -1.67
N GLN A 17 16.11 0.40 -2.22
CA GLN A 17 17.30 1.24 -2.03
C GLN A 17 17.38 2.44 -2.98
N MET A 18 16.90 2.34 -4.22
CA MET A 18 16.86 3.48 -5.15
C MET A 18 15.98 4.63 -4.62
N PHE A 19 14.83 4.32 -4.03
CA PHE A 19 13.94 5.34 -3.44
C PHE A 19 14.46 5.98 -2.15
N ARG A 20 15.53 5.47 -1.55
CA ARG A 20 16.10 6.03 -0.31
C ARG A 20 17.10 7.17 -0.57
N LYS A 21 17.61 7.30 -1.80
CA LYS A 21 18.68 8.25 -2.16
C LYS A 21 18.27 9.34 -3.15
N ALA A 22 17.21 9.17 -3.93
CA ALA A 22 16.69 10.24 -4.78
C ALA A 22 15.79 11.15 -3.96
N GLU A 23 16.09 12.46 -3.88
CA GLU A 23 15.10 13.45 -3.49
C GLU A 23 13.93 13.35 -4.48
N PRO A 24 12.78 12.85 -4.03
CA PRO A 24 11.73 12.46 -4.95
C PRO A 24 11.01 13.72 -5.44
N ARG A 25 11.13 14.01 -6.74
CA ARG A 25 10.35 15.05 -7.40
C ARG A 25 8.89 14.59 -7.47
N SER A 26 7.94 15.52 -7.48
CA SER A 26 6.50 15.20 -7.50
C SER A 26 6.10 14.21 -8.60
N LYS A 27 6.72 14.30 -9.79
CA LYS A 27 6.51 13.37 -10.91
C LYS A 27 6.95 11.94 -10.63
N ASP A 28 8.01 11.75 -9.85
CA ASP A 28 8.52 10.40 -9.54
C ASP A 28 7.62 9.68 -8.54
N PHE A 29 7.01 10.45 -7.63
CA PHE A 29 6.01 9.91 -6.72
C PHE A 29 4.73 9.48 -7.43
N SER A 30 4.26 10.20 -8.44
CA SER A 30 3.06 9.79 -9.18
C SER A 30 3.26 8.45 -9.89
N LYS A 31 4.39 8.28 -10.58
CA LYS A 31 4.75 6.98 -11.17
C LYS A 31 4.88 5.89 -10.11
N ALA A 32 5.55 6.18 -8.99
CA ALA A 32 5.66 5.22 -7.89
C ALA A 32 4.29 4.83 -7.34
N ALA A 33 3.34 5.76 -7.26
CA ALA A 33 1.98 5.47 -6.80
C ALA A 33 1.26 4.53 -7.76
N GLU A 34 1.41 4.71 -9.07
CA GLU A 34 0.84 3.81 -10.08
C GLU A 34 1.42 2.39 -9.93
N TRP A 35 2.74 2.27 -9.85
CA TRP A 35 3.42 0.98 -9.66
C TRP A 35 3.00 0.28 -8.37
N PHE A 36 2.94 1.02 -7.25
CA PHE A 36 2.48 0.45 -5.99
C PHE A 36 1.00 0.12 -6.01
N THR A 37 0.16 0.87 -6.72
CA THR A 37 -1.27 0.55 -6.89
C THR A 37 -1.42 -0.77 -7.63
N HIS A 38 -0.77 -0.91 -8.79
CA HIS A 38 -0.81 -2.14 -9.56
C HIS A 38 -0.34 -3.35 -8.75
N SER A 39 0.76 -3.21 -8.00
CA SER A 39 1.24 -4.28 -7.12
C SER A 39 0.29 -4.53 -5.94
N ALA A 40 -0.30 -3.49 -5.36
CA ALA A 40 -1.20 -3.62 -4.22
C ALA A 40 -2.49 -4.38 -4.59
N GLU A 41 -2.98 -4.18 -5.82
CA GLU A 41 -4.13 -4.87 -6.40
C GLU A 41 -3.87 -6.36 -6.65
N HIS A 42 -2.62 -6.76 -6.87
CA HIS A 42 -2.19 -8.16 -6.99
C HIS A 42 -1.85 -8.80 -5.63
N GLY A 43 -2.37 -8.26 -4.53
CA GLY A 43 -2.18 -8.83 -3.20
C GLY A 43 -0.82 -8.58 -2.55
N TYR A 44 0.10 -7.82 -3.17
CA TYR A 44 1.42 -7.58 -2.57
C TYR A 44 1.33 -6.70 -1.32
N ARG A 45 1.33 -7.32 -0.14
CA ARG A 45 1.26 -6.67 1.19
C ARG A 45 2.18 -5.45 1.36
N LYS A 46 3.43 -5.53 0.90
CA LYS A 46 4.39 -4.40 1.02
C LYS A 46 3.92 -3.20 0.19
N ALA A 47 3.39 -3.44 -1.01
CA ALA A 47 2.86 -2.40 -1.88
C ALA A 47 1.58 -1.79 -1.32
N GLN A 48 0.67 -2.60 -0.77
CA GLN A 48 -0.53 -2.13 -0.07
C GLN A 48 -0.19 -1.17 1.08
N PHE A 49 0.83 -1.50 1.89
CA PHE A 49 1.32 -0.57 2.91
C PHE A 49 1.87 0.73 2.30
N LYS A 50 2.67 0.64 1.24
CA LYS A 50 3.30 1.81 0.60
C LYS A 50 2.27 2.76 -0.01
N ILE A 51 1.33 2.24 -0.80
CA ILE A 51 0.29 3.08 -1.42
C ILE A 51 -0.62 3.70 -0.34
N GLY A 52 -0.92 2.96 0.74
CA GLY A 52 -1.66 3.51 1.89
C GLY A 52 -0.95 4.70 2.54
N VAL A 53 0.37 4.63 2.72
CA VAL A 53 1.17 5.77 3.23
C VAL A 53 1.21 6.93 2.23
N MET A 54 1.27 6.65 0.93
CA MET A 54 1.27 7.68 -0.11
C MET A 54 -0.05 8.46 -0.14
N TYR A 55 -1.19 7.78 -0.05
CA TYR A 55 -2.50 8.42 0.11
C TYR A 55 -2.60 9.21 1.41
N ALA A 56 -2.04 8.73 2.53
CA ALA A 56 -2.07 9.46 3.80
C ALA A 56 -1.21 10.73 3.80
N ARG A 57 -0.20 10.81 2.92
CA ARG A 57 0.75 11.92 2.86
C ARG A 57 0.61 12.79 1.62
N GLY A 58 -0.26 12.43 0.69
CA GLY A 58 -0.39 13.10 -0.60
C GLY A 58 0.86 12.98 -1.48
N LEU A 59 1.60 11.87 -1.41
CA LEU A 59 2.83 11.66 -2.17
C LEU A 59 2.49 11.10 -3.54
N GLY A 60 2.55 11.92 -4.59
CA GLY A 60 2.27 11.49 -5.97
C GLY A 60 0.80 11.21 -6.27
N VAL A 61 -0.05 11.20 -5.25
CA VAL A 61 -1.51 11.11 -5.30
C VAL A 61 -2.09 12.20 -4.42
N LYS A 62 -3.35 12.59 -4.66
CA LYS A 62 -4.05 13.49 -3.74
C LYS A 62 -4.21 12.82 -2.38
N CYS A 63 -4.05 13.59 -1.31
CA CYS A 63 -4.25 13.09 0.04
C CYS A 63 -5.69 12.56 0.20
N ASP A 64 -5.81 11.31 0.64
CA ASP A 64 -7.09 10.64 0.85
C ASP A 64 -6.97 9.65 2.02
N TYR A 65 -7.47 10.04 3.18
CA TYR A 65 -7.39 9.21 4.38
C TYR A 65 -8.27 7.96 4.31
N VAL A 66 -9.36 7.98 3.53
CA VAL A 66 -10.26 6.83 3.39
C VAL A 66 -9.56 5.72 2.60
N ARG A 67 -8.96 6.06 1.46
CA ARG A 67 -8.15 5.11 0.67
C ARG A 67 -6.90 4.66 1.41
N ALA A 68 -6.23 5.58 2.10
CA ALA A 68 -5.08 5.25 2.94
C ALA A 68 -5.42 4.20 3.99
N TYR A 69 -6.52 4.42 4.72
CA TYR A 69 -7.01 3.50 5.73
C TYR A 69 -7.31 2.12 5.13
N ALA A 70 -8.02 2.09 4.00
CA ALA A 70 -8.41 0.84 3.34
C ALA A 70 -7.19 -0.02 2.94
N TRP A 71 -6.21 0.57 2.25
CA TRP A 71 -4.98 -0.12 1.86
C TRP A 71 -4.14 -0.58 3.07
N LEU A 72 -4.04 0.25 4.11
CA LEU A 72 -3.32 -0.12 5.34
C LEU A 72 -4.04 -1.24 6.09
N LYS A 73 -5.37 -1.28 6.07
CA LYS A 73 -6.17 -2.28 6.80
C LYS A 73 -5.99 -3.66 6.20
N ILE A 74 -6.00 -3.78 4.87
CA ILE A 74 -5.76 -5.07 4.20
C ILE A 74 -4.29 -5.51 4.34
N ALA A 75 -3.34 -4.57 4.33
CA ALA A 75 -1.93 -4.88 4.58
C ALA A 75 -1.73 -5.39 6.02
N ALA A 76 -2.42 -4.80 6.99
CA ALA A 76 -2.44 -5.25 8.38
C ALA A 76 -3.07 -6.64 8.52
N ALA A 77 -4.17 -6.91 7.81
CA ALA A 77 -4.82 -8.22 7.80
C ALA A 77 -3.88 -9.34 7.28
N GLN A 78 -2.98 -9.02 6.36
CA GLN A 78 -1.93 -9.93 5.86
C GLN A 78 -0.64 -9.93 6.72
N GLY A 79 -0.70 -9.41 7.95
CA GLY A 79 0.40 -9.48 8.92
C GLY A 79 1.42 -8.33 8.86
N SER A 80 1.13 -7.22 8.18
CA SER A 80 2.05 -6.07 8.19
C SER A 80 1.98 -5.32 9.53
N HIS A 81 2.92 -5.59 10.43
CA HIS A 81 2.98 -4.92 11.74
C HIS A 81 3.17 -3.39 11.59
N ARG A 82 3.93 -2.95 10.58
CA ARG A 82 4.08 -1.52 10.26
C ARG A 82 2.74 -0.87 9.87
N ALA A 83 1.89 -1.60 9.14
CA ALA A 83 0.56 -1.11 8.79
C ALA A 83 -0.34 -0.98 10.02
N ILE A 84 -0.30 -1.93 10.95
CA ILE A 84 -1.07 -1.88 12.21
C ILE A 84 -0.72 -0.62 13.00
N VAL A 85 0.58 -0.36 13.21
CA VAL A 85 1.05 0.82 13.96
C VAL A 85 0.64 2.11 13.25
N TYR A 86 0.83 2.19 11.93
CA TYR A 86 0.47 3.39 11.16
C TYR A 86 -1.04 3.65 11.17
N LEU A 87 -1.84 2.60 11.06
CA LEU A 87 -3.30 2.68 11.01
C LEU A 87 -3.87 3.23 12.32
N LYS A 88 -3.31 2.85 13.48
CA LYS A 88 -3.68 3.46 14.78
C LYS A 88 -3.46 4.97 14.78
N LYS A 89 -2.30 5.42 14.28
CA LYS A 89 -1.94 6.85 14.16
C LYS A 89 -2.79 7.60 13.13
N LEU A 90 -3.19 6.93 12.06
CA LEU A 90 -4.05 7.51 11.03
C LEU A 90 -5.48 7.66 11.55
N ALA A 91 -6.03 6.60 12.16
CA ALA A 91 -7.39 6.57 12.68
C ALA A 91 -7.64 7.65 13.74
N SER A 92 -6.63 7.97 14.58
CA SER A 92 -6.76 9.05 15.56
C SER A 92 -6.88 10.46 14.96
N LYS A 93 -6.60 10.62 13.66
CA LYS A 93 -6.70 11.88 12.93
C LYS A 93 -7.93 11.96 12.01
N MET A 94 -8.64 10.85 11.85
CA MET A 94 -9.79 10.76 10.95
C MET A 94 -11.07 11.15 11.67
N GLN A 95 -12.01 11.72 10.93
CA GLN A 95 -13.38 11.87 11.41
C GLN A 95 -14.10 10.52 11.42
N ILE A 96 -15.15 10.38 12.24
CA ILE A 96 -15.95 9.15 12.35
C ILE A 96 -16.51 8.73 10.99
N ASP A 97 -17.04 9.67 10.19
CA ASP A 97 -17.54 9.39 8.84
C ASP A 97 -16.44 8.82 7.92
N GLN A 98 -15.25 9.42 7.93
CA GLN A 98 -14.12 8.94 7.14
C GLN A 98 -13.68 7.54 7.58
N LEU A 99 -13.68 7.28 8.89
CA LEU A 99 -13.33 5.98 9.45
C LEU A 99 -14.32 4.90 8.99
N SER A 100 -15.63 5.18 9.07
CA SER A 100 -16.69 4.29 8.61
C SER A 100 -16.55 3.97 7.11
N ARG A 101 -16.35 4.98 6.27
CA ARG A 101 -16.10 4.78 4.82
C ARG A 101 -14.81 3.97 4.59
N GLY A 102 -13.77 4.23 5.36
CA GLY A 102 -12.50 3.51 5.30
C GLY A 102 -12.67 2.02 5.61
N HIS A 103 -13.47 1.68 6.60
CA HIS A 103 -13.79 0.28 6.93
C HIS A 103 -14.57 -0.42 5.81
N VAL A 104 -15.57 0.22 5.24
CA VAL A 104 -16.35 -0.33 4.12
C VAL A 104 -15.43 -0.56 2.91
N LEU A 105 -14.61 0.43 2.56
CA LEU A 105 -13.67 0.32 1.46
C LEU A 105 -12.59 -0.75 1.71
N ALA A 106 -12.10 -0.89 2.94
CA ALA A 106 -11.16 -1.95 3.31
C ALA A 106 -11.74 -3.34 3.07
N ARG A 107 -13.02 -3.55 3.41
CA ARG A 107 -13.71 -4.82 3.19
C ARG A 107 -13.81 -5.13 1.70
N TYR A 108 -14.16 -4.13 0.89
CA TYR A 108 -14.18 -4.24 -0.57
C TYR A 108 -12.79 -4.63 -1.11
N TYR A 109 -11.74 -3.90 -0.75
CA TYR A 109 -10.37 -4.21 -1.18
C TYR A 109 -9.90 -5.60 -0.75
N TYR A 110 -10.27 -6.05 0.45
CA TYR A 110 -9.91 -7.39 0.90
C TYR A 110 -10.54 -8.47 0.01
N GLN A 111 -11.82 -8.33 -0.31
CA GLN A 111 -12.53 -9.28 -1.17
C GLN A 111 -11.98 -9.27 -2.60
N THR A 112 -11.64 -8.10 -3.13
CA THR A 112 -11.17 -7.97 -4.52
C THR A 112 -9.69 -8.34 -4.70
N TYR A 113 -8.81 -7.89 -3.81
CA TYR A 113 -7.35 -7.93 -4.03
C TYR A 113 -6.59 -8.88 -3.11
N VAL A 114 -7.26 -9.50 -2.14
CA VAL A 114 -6.62 -10.41 -1.18
C VAL A 114 -7.25 -11.79 -1.25
N ALA A 115 -8.57 -11.88 -1.10
CA ALA A 115 -9.29 -13.15 -1.13
C ALA A 115 -9.17 -13.86 -2.49
N ALA A 116 -9.06 -13.10 -3.60
CA ALA A 116 -8.90 -13.64 -4.95
C ALA A 116 -7.58 -14.39 -5.18
N PHE A 117 -6.58 -14.24 -4.31
CA PHE A 117 -5.26 -14.88 -4.43
C PHE A 117 -4.96 -15.90 -3.32
N ALA A 118 -5.98 -16.26 -2.53
CA ALA A 118 -5.82 -17.13 -1.35
C ALA A 118 -6.22 -18.61 -1.60
N THR A 119 -6.43 -19.01 -2.86
CA THR A 119 -6.76 -20.37 -3.31
C THR A 119 -5.59 -21.01 -4.02
#